data_AF-A0A4Q5QKQ6-F1
#
_entry.id   AF-A0A4Q5QKQ6-F1
#
_cell.length_a   1.000
_cell.length_b   1.000
_cell.length_c   1.000
_cell.angle_alpha   90.00
_cell.angle_beta   90.00
_cell.angle_gamma   90.00
#
_symmetry.space_group_name_H-M   'P 1'
#
loop_
_entity.id
_entity.type
_entity.pdbx_description
1 polymer ?
#
loop_
_entity_poly.entity_id
_entity_poly.type
_entity_poly.pdbx_seq_one_letter_code
_entity_poly.pdbx_strand_id
1 'polypeptide(L)'
;PGIDLWLQSRRMDEAARADFLGQFVEHSRGIGFAVLGGAFGEGIDLPGKRLIGAFIATLGLPQLNPVNEQIKQRMGALFGAGYDYAYLYPGLQKVVQAAGRVIRGVDDRGVVVLIDDRFADAKVQRLFPAWWAREGALA
;
A
#
# COMPACT_ATOMS: atom_id res chain seq x y z
N PRO A 1 3.68 -18.60 18.41
CA PRO A 1 2.88 -17.42 18.83
C PRO A 1 1.52 -17.41 18.11
N GLY A 2 0.41 -17.30 18.85
CA GLY A 2 -0.92 -17.16 18.28
C GLY A 2 -1.24 -15.69 18.07
N ILE A 3 -1.21 -15.24 16.81
CA ILE A 3 -1.68 -13.91 16.39
C ILE A 3 -2.88 -14.18 15.49
N ASP A 4 -4.00 -13.50 15.74
CA ASP A 4 -5.20 -13.66 14.92
C ASP A 4 -4.93 -13.19 13.49
N LEU A 5 -5.35 -14.02 12.52
CA LEU A 5 -5.18 -13.72 11.10
C LEU A 5 -6.56 -13.56 10.47
N TRP A 6 -6.79 -12.41 9.85
CA TRP A 6 -7.99 -12.16 9.06
C TRP A 6 -7.61 -12.09 7.59
N LEU A 7 -8.29 -12.85 6.75
CA LEU A 7 -7.95 -12.96 5.33
C LEU A 7 -9.05 -12.32 4.50
N GLN A 8 -8.68 -11.42 3.59
CA GLN A 8 -9.57 -10.97 2.54
C GLN A 8 -9.98 -12.17 1.67
N SER A 9 -11.28 -12.40 1.54
CA SER A 9 -11.84 -13.37 0.60
C SER A 9 -11.90 -12.81 -0.82
N ARG A 10 -11.93 -13.71 -1.82
CA ARG A 10 -12.16 -13.32 -3.22
C ARG A 10 -13.56 -12.77 -3.37
N ARG A 11 -13.70 -11.63 -4.07
CA ARG A 11 -15.00 -10.96 -4.31
C ARG A 11 -15.78 -10.71 -3.02
N MET A 12 -15.07 -10.22 -2.01
CA MET A 12 -15.67 -9.74 -0.77
C MET A 12 -16.68 -8.64 -1.10
N ASP A 13 -17.94 -8.85 -0.73
CA ASP A 13 -18.99 -7.84 -0.84
C ASP A 13 -18.83 -6.77 0.25
N GLU A 14 -19.72 -5.77 0.24
CA GLU A 14 -19.65 -4.66 1.18
C GLU A 14 -19.83 -5.10 2.64
N ALA A 15 -20.71 -6.07 2.89
CA ALA A 15 -20.96 -6.60 4.23
C ALA A 15 -19.73 -7.37 4.76
N ALA A 16 -19.17 -8.29 3.98
CA ALA A 16 -17.98 -9.03 4.37
C ALA A 16 -16.75 -8.12 4.52
N ARG A 17 -16.70 -7.02 3.76
CA ARG A 17 -15.68 -5.98 3.91
C ARG A 17 -15.84 -5.24 5.24
N ALA A 18 -17.07 -4.87 5.60
CA ALA A 18 -17.36 -4.24 6.89
C ALA A 18 -17.02 -5.18 8.05
N ASP A 19 -17.34 -6.47 7.95
CA ASP A 19 -17.01 -7.48 8.96
C ASP A 19 -15.51 -7.66 9.13
N PHE A 20 -14.75 -7.66 8.02
CA PHE A 20 -13.28 -7.69 8.05
C PHE A 20 -12.71 -6.46 8.76
N LEU A 21 -13.20 -5.26 8.42
CA LEU A 21 -12.76 -4.02 9.05
C LEU A 21 -13.20 -3.93 10.52
N GLY A 22 -14.34 -4.54 10.87
CA GLY A 22 -14.86 -4.61 12.23
C GLY A 22 -13.97 -5.40 13.19
N GLN A 23 -13.06 -6.23 12.68
CA GLN A 23 -12.05 -6.91 13.51
C GLN A 23 -11.01 -5.94 14.08
N PHE A 24 -10.77 -4.80 13.42
CA PHE A 24 -9.80 -3.79 13.82
C PHE A 24 -10.42 -2.84 14.85
N VAL A 25 -10.49 -3.30 16.09
CA VAL A 25 -10.88 -2.48 17.25
C VAL A 25 -9.66 -2.02 18.05
N GLU A 26 -9.84 -1.04 18.94
CA GLU A 26 -8.74 -0.39 19.68
C GLU A 26 -7.85 -1.36 20.48
N HIS A 27 -8.41 -2.48 20.93
CA HIS A 27 -7.70 -3.50 21.70
C HIS A 27 -7.46 -4.80 20.92
N SER A 28 -7.75 -4.80 19.62
CA SER A 28 -7.51 -5.97 18.77
C SER A 28 -6.02 -6.24 18.60
N ARG A 29 -5.65 -7.51 18.45
CA ARG A 29 -4.27 -7.95 18.23
C ARG A 29 -4.26 -8.99 17.12
N GLY A 30 -4.25 -8.53 15.87
CA GLY A 30 -4.27 -9.40 14.71
C GLY A 30 -3.63 -8.75 13.49
N ILE A 31 -3.50 -9.56 12.44
CA ILE A 31 -3.00 -9.14 11.12
C ILE A 31 -4.09 -9.42 10.10
N GLY A 32 -4.58 -8.37 9.44
CA GLY A 32 -5.41 -8.50 8.26
C GLY A 32 -4.58 -8.56 6.99
N PHE A 33 -4.81 -9.58 6.16
CA PHE A 33 -4.22 -9.70 4.85
C PHE A 33 -5.20 -9.19 3.80
N ALA A 34 -4.79 -8.14 3.08
CA ALA A 34 -5.57 -7.53 2.00
C ALA A 34 -4.70 -7.33 0.75
N VAL A 35 -5.35 -7.27 -0.40
CA VAL A 35 -4.69 -7.04 -1.69
C VAL A 35 -4.45 -5.55 -1.89
N LEU A 36 -3.19 -5.18 -2.14
CA LEU A 36 -2.80 -3.81 -2.45
C LEU A 36 -3.50 -3.31 -3.74
N GLY A 37 -4.16 -2.16 -3.65
CA GLY A 37 -4.93 -1.59 -4.77
C GLY A 37 -6.23 -2.33 -5.09
N GLY A 38 -6.68 -3.25 -4.22
CA GLY A 38 -8.03 -3.81 -4.27
C GLY A 38 -9.06 -2.90 -3.57
N ALA A 39 -10.24 -3.44 -3.25
CA ALA A 39 -11.32 -2.72 -2.56
C ALA A 39 -10.86 -2.00 -1.27
N PHE A 40 -9.81 -2.52 -0.63
CA PHE A 40 -9.21 -1.98 0.60
C PHE A 40 -8.23 -0.80 0.37
N GLY A 41 -7.89 -0.46 -0.87
CA GLY A 41 -7.06 0.72 -1.18
C GLY A 41 -7.79 2.05 -1.01
N GLU A 42 -9.13 2.04 -1.17
CA GLU A 42 -9.98 3.23 -1.18
C GLU A 42 -11.01 3.17 -0.04
N GLY A 43 -11.12 4.22 0.77
CA GLY A 43 -12.25 4.39 1.72
C GLY A 43 -12.22 3.53 3.00
N ILE A 44 -11.08 2.98 3.41
CA ILE A 44 -10.96 2.43 4.77
C ILE A 44 -10.70 3.56 5.76
N ASP A 45 -11.52 3.62 6.80
CA ASP A 45 -11.30 4.48 7.97
C ASP A 45 -11.23 3.63 9.26
N LEU A 46 -10.04 3.50 9.85
CA LEU A 46 -9.79 2.74 11.08
C LEU A 46 -9.16 3.63 12.17
N PRO A 47 -9.85 4.68 12.67
CA PRO A 47 -9.27 5.78 13.46
C PRO A 47 -8.53 5.36 14.72
N GLY A 48 -7.51 6.15 15.10
CA GLY A 48 -6.73 5.96 16.32
C GLY A 48 -5.91 4.67 16.30
N LYS A 49 -5.93 3.93 17.41
CA LYS A 49 -5.09 2.74 17.62
C LYS A 49 -5.62 1.46 16.95
N ARG A 50 -6.67 1.57 16.13
CA ARG A 50 -7.25 0.41 15.43
C ARG A 50 -6.32 -0.15 14.35
N LEU A 51 -5.48 0.69 13.76
CA LEU A 51 -4.46 0.29 12.78
C LEU A 51 -3.14 0.98 13.09
N ILE A 52 -2.26 0.30 13.82
CA ILE A 52 -0.97 0.83 14.26
C ILE A 52 0.19 0.55 13.30
N GLY A 53 -0.06 -0.21 12.23
CA GLY A 53 0.97 -0.49 11.24
C GLY A 53 0.47 -1.21 9.99
N ALA A 54 1.32 -1.19 8.96
CA ALA A 54 1.08 -1.86 7.69
C ALA A 54 2.37 -2.49 7.17
N PHE A 55 2.24 -3.71 6.63
CA PHE A 55 3.30 -4.40 5.91
C PHE A 55 2.96 -4.38 4.42
N ILE A 56 3.81 -3.80 3.59
CA ILE A 56 3.58 -3.66 2.15
C ILE A 56 4.66 -4.47 1.43
N ALA A 57 4.27 -5.65 0.93
CA ALA A 57 5.20 -6.64 0.38
C ALA A 57 5.41 -6.56 -1.13
N THR A 58 5.12 -5.42 -1.76
CA THR A 58 5.27 -5.23 -3.21
C THR A 58 5.13 -3.75 -3.59
N LEU A 59 5.72 -3.37 -4.73
CA LEU A 59 5.46 -2.08 -5.37
C LEU A 59 4.04 -1.93 -5.94
N GLY A 60 3.22 -2.99 -5.96
CA GLY A 60 1.84 -2.90 -6.45
C GLY A 60 1.73 -2.58 -7.94
N LEU A 61 2.77 -2.90 -8.71
CA LEU A 61 2.87 -2.58 -10.14
C LEU A 61 1.63 -3.12 -10.88
N PRO A 62 1.06 -2.33 -11.81
CA PRO A 62 0.05 -2.80 -12.73
C PRO A 62 0.47 -4.08 -13.46
N GLN A 63 -0.50 -4.93 -13.79
CA GLN A 63 -0.23 -6.13 -14.57
C GLN A 63 0.29 -5.79 -15.96
N LEU A 64 1.16 -6.63 -16.50
CA LEU A 64 1.57 -6.55 -17.89
C LEU A 64 0.39 -6.96 -18.78
N ASN A 65 -0.06 -6.03 -19.62
CA ASN A 65 -1.14 -6.27 -20.58
C ASN A 65 -0.99 -5.31 -21.77
N PRO A 66 -1.68 -5.57 -22.90
CA PRO A 66 -1.56 -4.73 -24.09
C PRO A 66 -1.91 -3.26 -23.88
N VAL A 67 -2.85 -2.96 -22.96
CA VAL A 67 -3.25 -1.57 -22.65
C VAL A 67 -2.11 -0.82 -21.96
N ASN A 68 -1.50 -1.40 -20.93
CA ASN A 68 -0.38 -0.79 -20.22
C ASN A 68 0.86 -0.67 -21.10
N GLU A 69 1.09 -1.61 -22.02
CA GLU A 69 2.17 -1.49 -23.01
C GLU A 69 1.95 -0.33 -23.99
N GLN A 70 0.71 -0.10 -24.42
CA GLN A 70 0.37 1.08 -25.23
C GLN A 70 0.57 2.39 -24.46
N ILE A 71 0.18 2.43 -23.18
CA ILE A 71 0.44 3.59 -22.30
C ILE A 71 1.95 3.81 -22.18
N LYS A 72 2.74 2.75 -21.95
CA LYS A 72 4.19 2.82 -21.86
C LYS A 72 4.82 3.40 -23.13
N GLN A 73 4.41 2.92 -24.30
CA GLN A 73 4.91 3.42 -25.58
C GLN A 73 4.55 4.90 -25.78
N ARG A 74 3.29 5.27 -25.54
CA ARG A 74 2.81 6.64 -25.71
C ARG A 74 3.51 7.61 -24.76
N MET A 75 3.61 7.26 -23.48
CA MET A 75 4.29 8.09 -22.48
C MET A 75 5.80 8.14 -22.71
N GLY A 76 6.40 7.07 -23.25
CA GLY A 76 7.79 7.05 -23.68
C GLY A 76 8.07 8.04 -24.81
N ALA A 77 7.20 8.10 -25.83
CA ALA A 77 7.32 9.05 -26.93
C ALA A 77 7.13 10.50 -26.50
N LEU A 78 6.23 10.77 -25.54
CA LEU A 78 5.91 12.12 -25.08
C LEU A 78 6.88 12.67 -24.03
N PHE A 79 7.34 11.81 -23.11
CA PHE A 79 8.04 12.24 -21.89
C PHE A 79 9.36 11.50 -21.63
N GLY A 80 9.73 10.52 -22.46
CA GLY A 80 10.96 9.73 -22.29
C GLY A 80 10.95 8.73 -21.13
N ALA A 81 9.88 8.70 -20.32
CA ALA A 81 9.80 7.90 -19.08
C ALA A 81 8.61 6.92 -19.09
N GLY A 82 8.41 6.22 -20.19
CA GLY A 82 7.21 5.40 -20.43
C GLY A 82 6.90 4.37 -19.33
N TYR A 83 7.94 3.69 -18.83
CA TYR A 83 7.79 2.71 -17.74
C TYR A 83 7.30 3.35 -16.44
N ASP A 84 7.78 4.56 -16.13
CA ASP A 84 7.44 5.23 -14.87
C ASP A 84 5.97 5.60 -14.83
N TYR A 85 5.46 6.17 -15.92
CA TYR A 85 4.06 6.55 -16.04
C TYR A 85 3.12 5.34 -16.12
N ALA A 86 3.51 4.27 -16.81
CA ALA A 86 2.65 3.10 -17.00
C ALA A 86 2.65 2.15 -15.79
N TYR A 87 3.76 2.06 -15.04
CA TYR A 87 3.92 1.05 -13.99
C TYR A 87 4.36 1.61 -12.65
N LEU A 88 5.46 2.36 -12.61
CA LEU A 88 6.09 2.74 -11.34
C LEU A 88 5.22 3.69 -10.51
N TYR A 89 4.79 4.81 -11.10
CA TYR A 89 3.99 5.81 -10.40
C TYR A 89 2.63 5.26 -9.96
N PRO A 90 1.87 4.53 -10.80
CA PRO A 90 0.64 3.88 -10.36
C PRO A 90 0.86 2.88 -9.22
N GLY A 91 1.98 2.13 -9.24
CA GLY A 91 2.32 1.21 -8.17
C GLY A 91 2.60 1.93 -6.85
N LEU A 92 3.49 2.92 -6.88
CA LEU A 92 3.86 3.69 -5.69
C LEU A 92 2.71 4.50 -5.12
N GLN A 93 1.80 4.99 -5.96
CA GLN A 93 0.59 5.64 -5.49
C GLN A 93 -0.23 4.71 -4.59
N LYS A 94 -0.37 3.42 -4.94
CA LYS A 94 -1.06 2.44 -4.09
C LYS A 94 -0.31 2.21 -2.77
N VAL A 95 1.03 2.15 -2.81
CA VAL A 95 1.87 2.02 -1.61
C VAL A 95 1.64 3.20 -0.66
N VAL A 96 1.70 4.42 -1.17
CA VAL A 96 1.49 5.65 -0.39
C VAL A 96 0.05 5.70 0.15
N GLN A 97 -0.95 5.31 -0.63
CA GLN A 97 -2.33 5.23 -0.18
C GLN A 97 -2.52 4.21 0.95
N ALA A 98 -1.88 3.04 0.85
CA ALA A 98 -1.93 2.02 1.90
C ALA A 98 -1.23 2.47 3.19
N ALA A 99 -0.04 3.09 3.06
CA ALA A 99 0.68 3.67 4.17
C ALA A 99 -0.09 4.81 4.85
N GLY A 100 -0.78 5.65 4.06
CA GLY A 100 -1.65 6.72 4.55
C GLY A 100 -2.88 6.22 5.33
N ARG A 101 -3.16 4.91 5.36
CA ARG A 101 -4.18 4.34 6.27
C ARG A 101 -3.68 4.23 7.70
N VAL A 102 -2.37 4.12 7.90
CA VAL A 102 -1.74 4.05 9.22
C VAL A 102 -1.58 5.45 9.81
N ILE A 103 -1.20 6.43 8.98
CA ILE A 103 -0.89 7.80 9.41
C ILE A 103 -1.87 8.76 8.72
N ARG A 104 -2.89 9.25 9.44
CA ARG A 104 -3.95 10.13 8.88
C ARG A 104 -3.99 11.51 9.51
N GLY A 105 -3.58 11.65 10.76
CA GLY A 105 -3.46 12.92 11.47
C GLY A 105 -2.04 13.21 11.97
N VAL A 106 -1.80 14.43 12.41
CA VAL A 106 -0.52 14.86 12.99
C VAL A 106 -0.17 14.14 14.30
N ASP A 107 -1.19 13.65 15.00
CA ASP A 107 -1.05 12.91 16.27
C ASP A 107 -1.01 11.39 16.07
N ASP A 108 -1.29 10.90 14.86
CA ASP A 108 -1.24 9.47 14.57
C ASP A 108 0.21 8.98 14.56
N ARG A 109 0.42 7.83 15.21
CA ARG A 109 1.70 7.12 15.19
C ARG A 109 1.47 5.70 14.73
N GLY A 110 2.32 5.23 13.81
CA GLY A 110 2.33 3.85 13.40
C GLY A 110 3.54 3.51 12.55
N VAL A 111 3.69 2.22 12.25
CA VAL A 111 4.86 1.68 11.54
C VAL A 111 4.45 1.16 10.17
N VAL A 112 5.14 1.62 9.13
CA VAL A 112 4.99 1.06 7.77
C VAL A 112 6.26 0.31 7.44
N VAL A 113 6.12 -1.00 7.18
CA VAL A 113 7.22 -1.87 6.77
C VAL A 113 7.09 -2.13 5.27
N LEU A 114 8.09 -1.70 4.51
CA LEU A 114 8.17 -1.93 3.07
C LEU A 114 9.03 -3.16 2.81
N ILE A 115 8.44 -4.22 2.26
CA ILE A 115 9.08 -5.54 2.08
C ILE A 115 9.23 -5.81 0.59
N ASP A 116 10.25 -5.22 -0.03
CA ASP A 116 10.68 -5.46 -1.42
C ASP A 116 12.01 -4.73 -1.64
N ASP A 117 13.03 -5.39 -2.20
CA ASP A 117 14.34 -4.77 -2.44
C ASP A 117 14.25 -3.52 -3.31
N ARG A 118 13.23 -3.44 -4.18
CA ARG A 118 13.02 -2.26 -5.04
C ARG A 118 12.67 -1.01 -4.26
N PHE A 119 12.24 -1.10 -3.00
CA PHE A 119 12.08 0.06 -2.13
C PHE A 119 13.42 0.68 -1.72
N ALA A 120 14.53 -0.05 -1.84
CA ALA A 120 15.88 0.46 -1.61
C ALA A 120 16.42 1.28 -2.80
N ASP A 121 15.78 1.22 -3.98
CA ASP A 121 16.19 2.02 -5.14
C ASP A 121 16.04 3.52 -4.85
N ALA A 122 17.13 4.27 -5.03
CA ALA A 122 17.16 5.72 -4.83
C ALA A 122 16.07 6.46 -5.64
N LYS A 123 15.73 5.98 -6.84
CA LYS A 123 14.64 6.53 -7.65
C LYS A 123 13.29 6.36 -6.96
N VAL A 124 13.02 5.17 -6.43
CA VAL A 124 11.79 4.86 -5.67
C VAL A 124 11.74 5.68 -4.39
N GLN A 125 12.85 5.75 -3.66
CA GLN A 125 12.95 6.49 -2.41
C GLN A 125 12.68 7.99 -2.54
N ARG A 126 12.97 8.59 -3.70
CA ARG A 126 12.69 10.01 -3.98
C ARG A 126 11.21 10.30 -4.22
N LEU A 127 10.41 9.27 -4.50
CA LEU A 127 8.98 9.39 -4.81
C LEU A 127 8.10 9.26 -3.56
N PHE A 128 8.67 8.84 -2.43
CA PHE A 128 7.95 8.81 -1.16
C PHE A 128 7.81 10.19 -0.53
N PRO A 129 6.77 10.43 0.30
CA PRO A 129 6.61 11.69 1.00
C PRO A 129 7.83 12.02 1.86
N ALA A 130 8.32 13.25 1.77
CA ALA A 130 9.53 13.69 2.47
C ALA A 130 9.43 13.61 4.00
N TRP A 131 8.21 13.65 4.55
CA TRP A 131 7.95 13.56 5.98
C TRP A 131 8.06 12.14 6.55
N TRP A 132 8.20 11.11 5.70
CA TRP A 132 8.47 9.75 6.18
C TRP A 132 9.86 9.71 6.82
N ALA A 133 9.90 9.66 8.15
CA ALA A 133 11.10 9.36 8.91
C ALA A 133 11.50 7.90 8.59
N ARG A 134 12.56 7.74 7.80
CA ARG A 134 13.08 6.43 7.40
C ARG A 134 14.17 6.03 8.37
N GLU A 135 13.89 5.04 9.21
CA GLU A 135 14.97 4.26 9.83
C GLU A 135 15.50 3.31 8.77
N GLY A 136 16.82 3.36 8.52
CA GLY A 136 17.47 2.54 7.51
C GLY A 136 17.24 1.04 7.76
N ALA A 137 17.24 0.25 6.69
CA ALA A 137 17.19 -1.20 6.80
C ALA A 137 18.28 -1.67 7.78
N LEU A 138 17.90 -2.52 8.75
CA LEU A 138 18.85 -3.24 9.59
C LEU A 138 19.80 -3.98 8.64
N ALA A 139 21.07 -3.54 8.64
CA ALA A 139 22.15 -4.17 7.89
C ALA A 139 22.44 -5.58 8.41
#